data_AF-N1ZNI5-F1
#
_entry.id   AF-N1ZNI5-F1
#
_cell.length_a   1.000
_cell.length_b   1.000
_cell.length_c   1.000
_cell.angle_alpha   90.00
_cell.angle_beta   90.00
_cell.angle_gamma   90.00
#
_symmetry.space_group_name_H-M   'P 1'
#
loop_
_entity.id
_entity.type
_entity.pdbx_description
1 polymer ?
#
loop_
_entity_poly.entity_id
_entity_poly.type
_entity_poly.pdbx_seq_one_letter_code
_entity_poly.pdbx_strand_id
1 'polypeptide(L)'
;MDYKQFITEIQKYWNLYSKGLKKQANYSLFEFTKYFKSYVTKSEADNILFQFCKEYIDEVKFPDTNLPFQIRELLNHYFFQECKKNKMPQMRWAFQIFGEYYNTYDTNYENNTYNILEQAYKHKQCDPKTVELYFNEQLKYLWWGQHHFPEYCTISNSDFEHTIYIANKILSEKSVAPSLIAELEYYIKLYNIYFMWERNGKTDDFYKLCNTKGIEYQKTIVFYYKK
;
A
#
# COMPACT_ATOMS: atom_id res chain seq x y z
N MET A 1 -15.94 13.13 23.68
CA MET A 1 -15.46 13.92 22.51
C MET A 1 -16.24 13.43 21.30
N ASP A 2 -16.66 14.31 20.40
CA ASP A 2 -17.31 13.91 19.15
C ASP A 2 -16.37 13.98 17.93
N TYR A 3 -16.82 13.48 16.78
CA TYR A 3 -16.04 13.48 15.54
C TYR A 3 -15.67 14.90 15.05
N LYS A 4 -16.55 15.88 15.26
CA LYS A 4 -16.31 17.27 14.83
C LYS A 4 -15.17 17.90 15.62
N GLN A 5 -15.13 17.65 16.93
CA GLN A 5 -14.02 18.04 17.80
C GLN A 5 -12.72 17.37 17.37
N PHE A 6 -12.76 16.06 17.08
CA PHE A 6 -11.59 15.30 16.62
C PHE A 6 -10.99 15.89 15.33
N ILE A 7 -11.82 16.12 14.31
CA ILE A 7 -11.37 16.71 13.04
C ILE A 7 -10.86 18.14 13.22
N THR A 8 -11.48 18.94 14.10
CA THR A 8 -11.03 20.31 14.37
C THR A 8 -9.59 20.32 14.89
N GLU A 9 -9.23 19.40 15.79
CA GLU A 9 -7.86 19.30 16.32
C GLU A 9 -6.86 18.80 15.26
N ILE A 10 -7.27 17.88 14.38
CA ILE A 10 -6.41 17.46 13.25
C ILE A 10 -6.22 18.62 12.24
N GLN A 11 -7.27 19.37 11.92
CA GLN A 11 -7.16 20.53 11.04
C GLN A 11 -6.28 21.63 11.62
N LYS A 12 -6.34 21.84 12.94
CA LYS A 12 -5.43 22.74 13.66
C LYS A 12 -3.97 22.30 13.52
N TYR A 13 -3.68 21.00 13.60
CA TYR A 13 -2.35 20.46 13.32
C TYR A 13 -1.88 20.83 11.91
N TRP A 14 -2.66 20.51 10.88
CA TRP A 14 -2.28 20.82 9.50
C TRP A 14 -2.13 22.32 9.23
N ASN A 15 -2.98 23.16 9.83
CA ASN A 15 -2.89 24.62 9.71
C ASN A 15 -1.58 25.17 10.30
N LEU A 16 -1.18 24.68 11.48
CA LEU A 16 0.10 25.06 12.09
C LEU A 16 1.28 24.53 11.27
N TYR A 17 1.18 23.30 10.78
CA TYR A 17 2.24 22.67 9.98
C TYR A 17 2.48 23.40 8.66
N SER A 18 1.41 23.77 7.95
CA SER A 18 1.50 24.49 6.67
C SER A 18 2.07 25.91 6.81
N LYS A 19 1.94 26.52 8.00
CA LYS A 19 2.58 27.80 8.37
C LYS A 19 4.03 27.67 8.82
N GLY A 20 4.61 26.47 8.79
CA GLY A 20 5.99 26.20 9.24
C GLY A 20 6.15 26.06 10.76
N LEU A 21 5.07 26.06 11.54
CA LEU A 21 5.08 25.99 13.01
C LEU A 21 5.15 24.55 13.53
N LYS A 22 6.07 23.74 13.00
CA LYS A 22 6.14 22.29 13.21
C LYS A 22 6.19 21.88 14.69
N LYS A 23 6.98 22.59 15.51
CA LYS A 23 7.08 22.30 16.96
C LYS A 23 5.75 22.49 17.69
N GLN A 24 5.05 23.59 17.40
CA GLN A 24 3.75 23.90 18.02
C GLN A 24 2.66 22.94 17.53
N ALA A 25 2.68 22.59 16.24
CA ALA A 25 1.78 21.60 15.67
C ALA A 25 1.93 20.25 16.38
N ASN A 26 3.17 19.73 16.47
CA ASN A 26 3.46 18.45 17.12
C ASN A 26 3.10 18.45 18.60
N TYR A 27 3.38 19.54 19.33
CA TYR A 27 3.00 19.67 20.74
C TYR A 27 1.48 19.66 20.92
N SER A 28 0.75 20.43 20.12
CA SER A 28 -0.71 20.48 20.18
C SER A 28 -1.33 19.11 19.90
N LEU A 29 -0.82 18.42 18.90
CA LEU A 29 -1.30 17.08 18.54
C LEU A 29 -1.00 16.05 19.62
N PHE A 30 0.17 16.13 20.26
CA PHE A 30 0.55 15.25 21.37
C PHE A 30 -0.38 15.40 22.57
N GLU A 31 -0.65 16.63 23.01
CA GLU A 31 -1.58 16.87 24.12
C GLU A 31 -3.00 16.42 23.78
N PHE A 32 -3.43 16.65 22.53
CA PHE A 32 -4.71 16.17 22.04
C PHE A 32 -4.82 14.65 22.07
N THR A 33 -3.84 13.90 21.54
CA THR A 33 -3.91 12.44 21.51
C THR A 33 -3.78 11.84 22.91
N LYS A 34 -3.04 12.47 23.82
CA LYS A 34 -3.02 12.11 25.24
C LYS A 34 -4.40 12.26 25.86
N TYR A 35 -5.06 13.40 25.65
CA TYR A 35 -6.43 13.62 26.12
C TYR A 35 -7.39 12.58 25.52
N PHE A 36 -7.30 12.33 24.21
CA PHE A 36 -8.13 11.35 23.51
C PHE A 36 -8.03 9.97 24.15
N LYS A 37 -6.80 9.48 24.39
CA LYS A 37 -6.53 8.18 25.02
C LYS A 37 -7.04 8.10 26.47
N SER A 38 -7.01 9.20 27.22
CA SER A 38 -7.38 9.20 28.64
C SER A 38 -8.87 9.39 28.91
N TYR A 39 -9.59 10.12 28.07
CA TYR A 39 -10.94 10.61 28.38
C TYR A 39 -12.03 10.17 27.40
N VAL A 40 -11.67 9.63 26.23
CA VAL A 40 -12.67 9.14 25.26
C VAL A 40 -12.88 7.65 25.50
N THR A 41 -14.14 7.22 25.60
CA THR A 41 -14.44 5.80 25.78
C THR A 41 -14.03 5.00 24.54
N LYS A 42 -13.75 3.71 24.70
CA LYS A 42 -13.37 2.85 23.57
C LYS A 42 -14.40 2.86 22.43
N SER A 43 -15.68 2.77 22.76
CA SER A 43 -16.76 2.76 21.76
C SER A 43 -16.81 4.07 20.97
N GLU A 44 -16.69 5.21 21.65
CA GLU A 44 -16.64 6.52 20.99
C GLU A 44 -15.38 6.66 20.14
N ALA A 45 -14.22 6.24 20.66
CA ALA A 45 -12.96 6.28 19.94
C ALA A 45 -13.02 5.42 18.66
N ASP A 46 -13.54 4.20 18.75
CA ASP A 46 -13.68 3.29 17.61
C ASP A 46 -14.60 3.92 16.53
N ASN A 47 -15.70 4.55 16.92
CA ASN A 47 -16.61 5.25 15.99
C ASN A 47 -15.94 6.46 15.34
N ILE A 48 -15.20 7.26 16.10
CA ILE A 48 -14.47 8.44 15.60
C ILE A 48 -13.39 8.01 14.61
N LEU A 49 -12.59 7.00 14.96
CA LEU A 49 -11.49 6.52 14.12
C LEU A 49 -12.02 5.80 12.88
N PHE A 50 -13.14 5.09 12.97
CA PHE A 50 -13.82 4.53 11.80
C PHE A 50 -14.24 5.62 10.82
N GLN A 51 -14.96 6.64 11.31
CA GLN A 51 -15.40 7.75 10.48
C GLN A 51 -14.19 8.50 9.88
N PHE A 52 -13.14 8.72 10.67
CA PHE A 52 -11.90 9.32 10.20
C PHE A 52 -11.26 8.53 9.06
N CYS A 53 -11.11 7.21 9.21
CA CYS A 53 -10.51 6.35 8.18
C CYS A 53 -11.34 6.34 6.90
N LYS A 54 -12.67 6.29 7.01
CA LYS A 54 -13.55 6.40 5.85
C LYS A 54 -13.33 7.71 5.10
N GLU A 55 -13.32 8.83 5.82
CA GLU A 55 -13.14 10.14 5.19
C GLU A 55 -11.72 10.35 4.63
N TYR A 56 -10.71 9.79 5.30
CA TYR A 56 -9.30 9.94 4.93
C TYR A 56 -8.88 9.02 3.79
N ILE A 57 -9.23 7.74 3.89
CA ILE A 57 -8.77 6.69 2.96
C ILE A 57 -9.75 6.52 1.81
N ASP A 58 -11.06 6.52 2.10
CA ASP A 58 -12.06 6.18 1.09
C ASP A 58 -12.61 7.38 0.33
N GLU A 59 -12.79 8.50 1.01
CA GLU A 59 -13.36 9.73 0.42
C GLU A 59 -12.28 10.76 0.06
N VAL A 60 -11.02 10.53 0.47
CA VAL A 60 -9.85 11.37 0.17
C VAL A 60 -10.10 12.86 0.47
N LYS A 61 -10.77 13.14 1.60
CA LYS A 61 -11.20 14.49 1.98
C LYS A 61 -10.07 15.41 2.47
N PHE A 62 -8.88 14.87 2.70
CA PHE A 62 -7.78 15.60 3.30
C PHE A 62 -6.63 15.78 2.31
N PRO A 63 -5.96 16.96 2.33
CA PRO A 63 -4.97 17.33 1.32
C PRO A 63 -3.61 16.66 1.52
N ASP A 64 -3.34 16.13 2.71
CA ASP A 64 -2.06 15.51 3.07
C ASP A 64 -2.22 14.00 3.15
N THR A 65 -1.36 13.27 2.44
CA THR A 65 -1.32 11.80 2.46
C THR A 65 -0.44 11.25 3.58
N ASN A 66 0.31 12.09 4.28
CA ASN A 66 1.18 11.69 5.38
C ASN A 66 0.58 12.02 6.75
N LEU A 67 -0.01 11.01 7.38
CA LEU A 67 -0.52 11.15 8.74
C LEU A 67 0.63 11.39 9.74
N PRO A 68 0.46 12.35 10.67
CA PRO A 68 1.43 12.55 11.74
C PRO A 68 1.52 11.33 12.65
N PHE A 69 2.70 11.11 13.23
CA PHE A 69 3.02 9.94 14.05
C PHE A 69 1.97 9.65 15.13
N GLN A 70 1.51 10.68 15.84
CA GLN A 70 0.53 10.53 16.92
C GLN A 70 -0.83 10.01 16.44
N ILE A 71 -1.26 10.40 15.23
CA ILE A 71 -2.49 9.87 14.63
C ILE A 71 -2.27 8.44 14.12
N ARG A 72 -1.11 8.17 13.51
CA ARG A 72 -0.73 6.79 13.14
C ARG A 72 -0.75 5.88 14.36
N GLU A 73 -0.24 6.32 15.51
CA GLU A 73 -0.27 5.53 16.75
C GLU A 73 -1.70 5.20 17.19
N LEU A 74 -2.63 6.16 17.16
CA LEU A 74 -4.05 5.91 17.47
C LEU A 74 -4.66 4.88 16.51
N LEU A 75 -4.42 5.05 15.21
CA LEU A 75 -4.90 4.13 14.19
C LEU A 75 -4.30 2.73 14.32
N ASN A 76 -3.03 2.65 14.70
CA ASN A 76 -2.32 1.40 14.92
C ASN A 76 -3.02 0.56 16.00
N HIS A 77 -3.35 1.17 17.14
CA HIS A 77 -4.09 0.51 18.22
C HIS A 77 -5.51 0.11 17.80
N TYR A 78 -6.20 0.97 17.06
CA TYR A 78 -7.54 0.71 16.55
C TYR A 78 -7.55 -0.48 15.58
N PHE A 79 -6.73 -0.42 14.54
CA PHE A 79 -6.64 -1.48 13.54
C PHE A 79 -6.19 -2.80 14.16
N PHE A 80 -5.28 -2.80 15.13
CA PHE A 80 -4.86 -4.04 15.78
C PHE A 80 -6.05 -4.83 16.35
N GLN A 81 -7.00 -4.13 16.98
CA GLN A 81 -8.19 -4.76 17.55
C GLN A 81 -9.19 -5.17 16.47
N GLU A 82 -9.41 -4.33 15.46
CA GLU A 82 -10.41 -4.61 14.41
C GLU A 82 -9.96 -5.69 13.42
N CYS A 83 -8.66 -5.73 13.11
CA CYS A 83 -8.09 -6.75 12.24
C CYS A 83 -8.11 -8.13 12.90
N LYS A 84 -7.86 -8.22 14.22
CA LYS A 84 -8.05 -9.47 15.00
C LYS A 84 -9.48 -9.99 14.96
N LYS A 85 -10.46 -9.09 14.79
CA LYS A 85 -11.88 -9.43 14.64
C LYS A 85 -12.28 -9.70 13.18
N ASN A 86 -11.32 -9.73 12.25
CA ASN A 86 -11.52 -9.95 10.82
C ASN A 86 -12.51 -8.93 10.21
N LYS A 87 -12.38 -7.65 10.59
CA LYS A 87 -13.33 -6.60 10.17
C LYS A 87 -12.92 -5.94 8.86
N MET A 88 -13.90 -5.83 7.96
CA MET A 88 -13.85 -5.00 6.76
C MET A 88 -14.61 -3.70 6.98
N PRO A 89 -14.12 -2.55 6.46
CA PRO A 89 -12.93 -2.37 5.63
C PRO A 89 -11.60 -2.18 6.40
N GLN A 90 -11.58 -2.35 7.72
CA GLN A 90 -10.42 -2.01 8.56
C GLN A 90 -9.14 -2.77 8.20
N MET A 91 -9.22 -4.04 7.79
CA MET A 91 -8.04 -4.78 7.30
C MET A 91 -7.42 -4.13 6.06
N ARG A 92 -8.26 -3.71 5.10
CA ARG A 92 -7.81 -2.96 3.92
C ARG A 92 -7.18 -1.63 4.35
N TRP A 93 -7.87 -0.87 5.21
CA TRP A 93 -7.37 0.42 5.70
C TRP A 93 -6.04 0.31 6.44
N ALA A 94 -5.85 -0.73 7.25
CA ALA A 94 -4.60 -1.01 7.94
C ALA A 94 -3.44 -1.16 6.94
N PHE A 95 -3.64 -1.96 5.89
CA PHE A 95 -2.66 -2.11 4.82
C PHE A 95 -2.41 -0.77 4.09
N GLN A 96 -3.44 0.03 3.79
CA GLN A 96 -3.23 1.31 3.08
C GLN A 96 -2.45 2.34 3.90
N ILE A 97 -2.58 2.36 5.23
CA ILE A 97 -1.87 3.33 6.09
C ILE A 97 -0.44 2.88 6.44
N PHE A 98 -0.23 1.58 6.59
CA PHE A 98 1.03 1.06 7.13
C PHE A 98 1.81 0.20 6.13
N GLY A 99 1.19 -0.17 5.01
CA GLY A 99 1.79 -0.99 3.95
C GLY A 99 2.29 -2.32 4.49
N GLU A 100 3.42 -2.74 3.91
CA GLU A 100 4.15 -3.95 4.32
C GLU A 100 4.72 -3.86 5.75
N TYR A 101 4.73 -2.67 6.36
CA TYR A 101 5.23 -2.43 7.72
C TYR A 101 4.16 -2.47 8.80
N TYR A 102 2.90 -2.81 8.47
CA TYR A 102 1.85 -3.08 9.45
C TYR A 102 2.15 -4.32 10.30
N ASN A 103 3.10 -4.21 11.22
CA ASN A 103 3.45 -5.27 12.15
C ASN A 103 3.35 -4.73 13.58
N THR A 104 2.12 -4.61 14.08
CA THR A 104 1.88 -3.72 15.22
C THR A 104 2.38 -4.30 16.54
N TYR A 105 2.51 -5.63 16.68
CA TYR A 105 3.01 -6.30 17.90
C TYR A 105 3.59 -7.71 17.66
N ASP A 106 3.85 -8.11 16.41
CA ASP A 106 4.39 -9.44 16.14
C ASP A 106 5.92 -9.43 16.28
N THR A 107 6.39 -9.73 17.49
CA THR A 107 7.82 -9.96 17.75
C THR A 107 8.33 -11.23 17.07
N ASN A 108 7.44 -12.10 16.59
CA ASN A 108 7.76 -13.40 16.01
C ASN A 108 7.65 -13.42 14.47
N TYR A 109 7.26 -12.30 13.83
CA TYR A 109 7.02 -12.20 12.38
C TYR A 109 5.98 -13.20 11.84
N GLU A 110 5.05 -13.69 12.67
CA GLU A 110 4.05 -14.70 12.27
C GLU A 110 2.98 -14.14 11.32
N ASN A 111 2.67 -12.85 11.42
CA ASN A 111 1.68 -12.16 10.59
C ASN A 111 2.36 -11.26 9.56
N ASN A 112 2.78 -11.87 8.44
CA ASN A 112 3.17 -11.10 7.25
C ASN A 112 2.02 -10.16 6.85
N THR A 113 2.33 -8.91 6.56
CA THR A 113 1.39 -7.87 6.11
C THR A 113 0.71 -8.19 4.79
N TYR A 114 1.34 -8.99 3.94
CA TYR A 114 0.67 -9.57 2.80
C TYR A 114 -0.52 -10.45 3.22
N ASN A 115 -0.44 -11.11 4.38
CA ASN A 115 -1.51 -11.95 4.90
C ASN A 115 -2.75 -11.14 5.27
N ILE A 116 -2.63 -9.89 5.75
CA ILE A 116 -3.81 -9.10 6.12
C ILE A 116 -4.58 -8.63 4.88
N LEU A 117 -3.87 -8.23 3.82
CA LEU A 117 -4.51 -7.84 2.58
C LEU A 117 -5.12 -9.06 1.86
N GLU A 118 -4.42 -10.19 1.86
CA GLU A 118 -4.98 -11.44 1.33
C GLU A 118 -6.21 -11.89 2.14
N GLN A 119 -6.19 -11.76 3.47
CA GLN A 119 -7.35 -12.01 4.32
C GLN A 119 -8.52 -11.08 3.97
N ALA A 120 -8.25 -9.78 3.78
CA ALA A 120 -9.25 -8.82 3.33
C ALA A 120 -9.85 -9.22 1.97
N TYR A 121 -9.01 -9.66 1.03
CA TYR A 121 -9.44 -10.15 -0.29
C TYR A 121 -10.35 -11.39 -0.18
N LYS A 122 -9.98 -12.36 0.66
CA LYS A 122 -10.75 -13.60 0.91
C LYS A 122 -12.01 -13.38 1.75
N HIS A 123 -12.16 -12.22 2.39
CA HIS A 123 -13.27 -11.94 3.29
C HIS A 123 -14.61 -11.86 2.52
N LYS A 124 -15.70 -12.34 3.13
CA LYS A 124 -17.05 -12.32 2.53
C LYS A 124 -17.59 -10.91 2.22
N GLN A 125 -17.05 -9.90 2.91
CA GLN A 125 -17.36 -8.47 2.69
C GLN A 125 -16.22 -7.75 1.93
N CYS A 126 -15.42 -8.47 1.15
CA CYS A 126 -14.41 -7.89 0.28
C CYS A 126 -15.05 -6.88 -0.67
N ASP A 127 -14.55 -5.64 -0.63
CA ASP A 127 -15.06 -4.52 -1.43
C ASP A 127 -14.22 -4.36 -2.72
N PRO A 128 -14.73 -3.67 -3.76
CA PRO A 128 -13.98 -3.47 -5.01
C PRO A 128 -12.62 -2.79 -4.81
N LYS A 129 -12.48 -1.89 -3.83
CA LYS A 129 -11.20 -1.23 -3.53
C LYS A 129 -10.19 -2.23 -2.94
N THR A 130 -10.63 -3.23 -2.20
CA THR A 130 -9.77 -4.33 -1.73
C THR A 130 -9.27 -5.17 -2.89
N VAL A 131 -10.13 -5.48 -3.87
CA VAL A 131 -9.73 -6.23 -5.07
C VAL A 131 -8.67 -5.46 -5.86
N GLU A 132 -8.93 -4.19 -6.15
CA GLU A 132 -7.98 -3.34 -6.87
C GLU A 132 -6.66 -3.19 -6.10
N LEU A 133 -6.70 -2.98 -4.78
CA LEU A 133 -5.51 -2.87 -3.96
C LEU A 133 -4.67 -4.17 -3.97
N TYR A 134 -5.32 -5.33 -3.82
CA TYR A 134 -4.61 -6.62 -3.82
C TYR A 134 -4.01 -6.96 -5.18
N PHE A 135 -4.71 -6.61 -6.27
CA PHE A 135 -4.20 -6.73 -7.62
C PHE A 135 -3.01 -5.79 -7.88
N ASN A 136 -3.10 -4.54 -7.41
CA ASN A 136 -2.03 -3.55 -7.53
C ASN A 136 -0.75 -3.97 -6.80
N GLU A 137 -0.83 -4.70 -5.69
CA GLU A 137 0.38 -5.24 -5.04
C GLU A 137 1.11 -6.25 -5.94
N GLN A 138 0.41 -7.00 -6.79
CA GLN A 138 1.05 -7.88 -7.79
C GLN A 138 1.79 -7.06 -8.84
N LEU A 139 1.14 -6.01 -9.36
CA LEU A 139 1.75 -5.08 -10.32
C LEU A 139 2.96 -4.37 -9.73
N LYS A 140 2.85 -3.90 -8.48
CA LYS A 140 3.93 -3.26 -7.74
C LYS A 140 5.12 -4.19 -7.55
N TYR A 141 4.88 -5.47 -7.25
CA TYR A 141 5.94 -6.46 -7.15
C TYR A 141 6.67 -6.67 -8.48
N LEU A 142 5.93 -6.75 -9.59
CA LEU A 142 6.50 -6.80 -10.95
C LEU A 142 7.24 -5.50 -11.33
N TRP A 143 6.72 -4.35 -10.94
CA TRP A 143 7.36 -3.06 -11.16
C TRP A 143 8.69 -2.93 -10.40
N TRP A 144 8.75 -3.42 -9.15
CA TRP A 144 10.00 -3.49 -8.40
C TRP A 144 10.98 -4.50 -9.01
N GLY A 145 10.46 -5.64 -9.48
CA GLY A 145 11.24 -6.71 -10.09
C GLY A 145 12.07 -6.27 -11.32
N GLN A 146 11.49 -5.39 -12.14
CA GLN A 146 12.12 -4.88 -13.38
C GLN A 146 13.03 -3.66 -13.14
N HIS A 147 13.19 -3.19 -11.91
CA HIS A 147 13.80 -1.89 -11.62
C HIS A 147 15.23 -1.74 -12.15
N HIS A 148 15.96 -2.85 -12.28
CA HIS A 148 17.32 -2.92 -12.79
C HIS A 148 17.42 -3.61 -14.15
N PHE A 149 16.35 -3.67 -14.92
CA PHE A 149 16.43 -4.15 -16.29
C PHE A 149 17.24 -3.19 -17.16
N PRO A 150 18.06 -3.70 -18.10
CA PRO A 150 18.35 -5.12 -18.35
C PRO A 150 19.52 -5.69 -17.54
N GLU A 151 20.16 -4.93 -16.66
CA GLU A 151 21.33 -5.37 -15.91
C GLU A 151 21.06 -6.65 -15.10
N TYR A 152 19.99 -6.67 -14.31
CA TYR A 152 19.50 -7.86 -13.61
C TYR A 152 18.02 -7.75 -13.20
N CYS A 153 17.40 -8.89 -12.91
CA CYS A 153 16.07 -8.96 -12.31
C CYS A 153 16.17 -9.07 -10.79
N THR A 154 15.38 -8.30 -10.05
CA THR A 154 15.34 -8.37 -8.57
C THR A 154 14.44 -9.49 -8.05
N ILE A 155 13.61 -10.08 -8.90
CA ILE A 155 12.77 -11.24 -8.57
C ILE A 155 13.17 -12.47 -9.36
N SER A 156 12.94 -13.66 -8.81
CA SER A 156 13.22 -14.90 -9.53
C SER A 156 12.16 -15.21 -10.59
N ASN A 157 12.46 -16.13 -11.52
CA ASN A 157 11.44 -16.63 -12.46
C ASN A 157 10.27 -17.33 -11.74
N SER A 158 10.53 -18.02 -10.63
CA SER A 158 9.47 -18.63 -9.81
C SER A 158 8.59 -17.57 -9.13
N ASP A 159 9.17 -16.47 -8.66
CA ASP A 159 8.38 -15.38 -8.05
C ASP A 159 7.52 -14.68 -9.10
N PHE A 160 8.06 -14.48 -10.31
CA PHE A 160 7.29 -13.98 -11.46
C PHE A 160 6.11 -14.91 -11.77
N GLU A 161 6.35 -16.22 -11.95
CA GLU A 161 5.29 -17.20 -12.25
C GLU A 161 4.22 -17.24 -11.15
N HIS A 162 4.62 -17.18 -9.88
CA HIS A 162 3.71 -17.13 -8.75
C HIS A 162 2.84 -15.85 -8.75
N THR A 163 3.46 -14.70 -9.02
CA THR A 163 2.76 -13.40 -9.10
C THR A 163 1.71 -13.41 -10.21
N ILE A 164 2.06 -13.96 -11.39
CA ILE A 164 1.12 -14.12 -12.51
C ILE A 164 0.00 -15.09 -12.18
N TYR A 165 0.29 -16.19 -11.47
CA TYR A 165 -0.74 -17.11 -11.00
C TYR A 165 -1.75 -16.42 -10.08
N ILE A 166 -1.29 -15.63 -9.11
CA ILE A 166 -2.18 -14.87 -8.21
C ILE A 166 -3.01 -13.86 -9.00
N ALA A 167 -2.38 -13.08 -9.88
CA ALA A 167 -3.08 -12.08 -10.68
C ALA A 167 -4.18 -12.71 -11.55
N ASN A 168 -3.88 -13.82 -12.24
CA ASN A 168 -4.86 -14.56 -13.05
C ASN A 168 -5.99 -15.15 -12.21
N LYS A 169 -5.68 -15.63 -10.99
CA LYS A 169 -6.71 -16.09 -10.05
C LYS A 169 -7.68 -14.95 -9.70
N ILE A 170 -7.17 -13.76 -9.41
CA ILE A 170 -8.01 -12.58 -9.14
C ILE A 170 -8.91 -12.28 -10.35
N LEU A 171 -8.36 -12.28 -11.57
CA LEU A 171 -9.12 -12.04 -12.80
C LEU A 171 -10.21 -13.08 -13.05
N SER A 172 -10.02 -14.32 -12.60
CA SER A 172 -11.04 -15.39 -12.70
C SER A 172 -12.16 -15.27 -11.66
N GLU A 173 -11.90 -14.59 -10.54
CA GLU A 173 -12.80 -14.53 -9.39
C GLU A 173 -13.53 -13.18 -9.27
N LYS A 174 -12.93 -12.09 -9.77
CA LYS A 174 -13.36 -10.71 -9.51
C LYS A 174 -13.17 -9.82 -10.74
N SER A 175 -13.96 -8.74 -10.80
CA SER A 175 -13.75 -7.69 -11.80
C SER A 175 -12.57 -6.80 -11.40
N VAL A 176 -11.69 -6.52 -12.35
CA VAL A 176 -10.53 -5.63 -12.21
C VAL A 176 -10.61 -4.58 -13.32
N ALA A 177 -10.15 -3.35 -13.02
CA ALA A 177 -10.14 -2.28 -13.99
C ALA A 177 -9.32 -2.64 -15.25
N PRO A 178 -9.82 -2.37 -16.47
CA PRO A 178 -9.11 -2.68 -17.71
C PRO A 178 -7.70 -2.09 -17.80
N SER A 179 -7.46 -0.93 -17.17
CA SER A 179 -6.13 -0.31 -17.11
C SER A 179 -5.12 -1.17 -16.36
N LEU A 180 -5.51 -1.79 -15.25
CA LEU A 180 -4.64 -2.66 -14.46
C LEU A 180 -4.37 -3.98 -15.20
N ILE A 181 -5.36 -4.49 -15.94
CA ILE A 181 -5.20 -5.68 -16.79
C ILE A 181 -4.17 -5.39 -17.89
N ALA A 182 -4.27 -4.24 -18.57
CA ALA A 182 -3.30 -3.84 -19.58
C ALA A 182 -1.88 -3.67 -19.00
N GLU A 183 -1.76 -3.16 -17.77
CA GLU A 183 -0.48 -3.07 -17.07
C GLU A 183 0.11 -4.46 -16.74
N LEU A 184 -0.73 -5.41 -16.30
CA LEU A 184 -0.30 -6.80 -16.12
C LEU A 184 0.22 -7.41 -17.42
N GLU A 185 -0.51 -7.22 -18.52
CA GLU A 185 -0.10 -7.72 -19.84
C GLU A 185 1.22 -7.13 -20.31
N TYR A 186 1.46 -5.85 -20.01
CA TYR A 186 2.75 -5.19 -20.25
C TYR A 186 3.87 -5.90 -19.49
N TYR A 187 3.74 -6.12 -18.18
CA TYR A 187 4.77 -6.80 -17.40
C TYR A 187 4.97 -8.25 -17.85
N ILE A 188 3.91 -9.01 -18.12
CA ILE A 188 4.03 -10.38 -18.64
C ILE A 188 4.92 -10.41 -19.89
N LYS A 189 4.67 -9.52 -20.85
CA LYS A 189 5.49 -9.47 -22.07
C LYS A 189 6.93 -9.06 -21.76
N LEU A 190 7.14 -8.04 -20.91
CA LEU A 190 8.47 -7.53 -20.56
C LEU A 190 9.34 -8.60 -19.90
N TYR A 191 8.81 -9.31 -18.91
CA TYR A 191 9.52 -10.37 -18.19
C TYR A 191 9.83 -11.57 -19.07
N ASN A 192 8.89 -11.97 -19.93
CA ASN A 192 9.13 -13.04 -20.91
C ASN A 192 10.28 -12.68 -21.86
N ILE A 193 10.37 -11.43 -22.29
CA ILE A 193 11.50 -10.94 -23.11
C ILE A 193 12.80 -11.02 -22.30
N TYR A 194 12.81 -10.53 -21.05
CA TYR A 194 13.98 -10.56 -20.19
C TYR A 194 14.49 -11.98 -19.95
N PHE A 195 13.63 -12.91 -19.51
CA PHE A 195 14.05 -14.28 -19.22
C PHE A 195 14.49 -15.04 -20.48
N MET A 196 13.87 -14.78 -21.63
CA MET A 196 14.34 -15.34 -22.90
C MET A 196 15.73 -14.80 -23.27
N TRP A 197 15.93 -13.48 -23.16
CA TRP A 197 17.20 -12.82 -23.45
C TRP A 197 18.32 -13.30 -22.50
N GLU A 198 18.01 -13.47 -21.22
CA GLU A 198 18.92 -14.00 -20.22
C GLU A 198 19.32 -15.46 -20.52
N ARG A 199 18.36 -16.33 -20.87
CA ARG A 199 18.64 -17.73 -21.28
C ARG A 199 19.50 -17.81 -22.54
N ASN A 200 19.41 -16.83 -23.44
CA ASN A 200 20.21 -16.75 -24.66
C ASN A 200 21.60 -16.14 -24.43
N GLY A 201 22.01 -15.96 -23.17
CA GLY A 201 23.34 -15.46 -22.82
C GLY A 201 23.50 -13.95 -23.00
N LYS A 202 22.41 -13.18 -23.05
CA LYS A 202 22.41 -11.71 -23.12
C LYS A 202 23.17 -11.15 -24.34
N THR A 203 23.14 -11.86 -25.46
CA THR A 203 23.94 -11.58 -26.66
C THR A 203 23.37 -10.47 -27.54
N ASP A 204 22.05 -10.30 -27.56
CA ASP A 204 21.36 -9.25 -28.32
C ASP A 204 21.15 -7.96 -27.51
N ASP A 205 20.83 -6.86 -28.19
CA ASP A 205 20.39 -5.62 -27.53
C ASP A 205 18.96 -5.77 -26.98
N PHE A 206 18.83 -5.74 -25.65
CA PHE A 206 17.55 -5.86 -24.95
C PHE A 206 16.51 -4.80 -25.37
N TYR A 207 16.92 -3.54 -25.54
CA TYR A 207 16.00 -2.46 -25.90
C TYR A 207 15.46 -2.65 -27.32
N LYS A 208 16.34 -3.08 -28.23
CA LYS A 208 15.93 -3.43 -29.59
C LYS A 208 14.96 -4.62 -29.58
N LEU A 209 15.18 -5.60 -28.71
CA LEU A 209 14.32 -6.75 -28.56
C LEU A 209 12.93 -6.36 -28.02
N CYS A 210 12.86 -5.50 -27.00
CA CYS A 210 11.61 -4.91 -26.49
C CYS A 210 10.82 -4.21 -27.61
N ASN A 211 11.47 -3.32 -28.36
CA ASN A 211 10.84 -2.59 -29.47
C ASN A 211 10.32 -3.54 -30.56
N THR A 212 11.11 -4.56 -30.93
CA THR A 212 10.71 -5.55 -31.95
C THR A 212 9.51 -6.38 -31.50
N LYS A 213 9.33 -6.57 -30.19
CA LYS A 213 8.19 -7.27 -29.59
C LYS A 213 7.03 -6.33 -29.21
N GLY A 214 7.11 -5.05 -29.60
CA GLY A 214 6.05 -4.07 -29.40
C GLY A 214 5.93 -3.55 -27.97
N ILE A 215 7.03 -3.58 -27.20
CA ILE A 215 7.11 -2.96 -25.88
C ILE A 215 8.01 -1.73 -25.96
N GLU A 216 7.46 -0.56 -25.63
CA GLU A 216 8.26 0.62 -25.38
C GLU A 216 8.82 0.57 -23.96
N TYR A 217 10.00 -0.04 -23.80
CA TYR A 217 10.71 -0.09 -22.52
C TYR A 217 11.69 1.08 -22.41
N GLN A 218 11.51 1.91 -21.38
CA GLN A 218 12.45 2.98 -21.05
C GLN A 218 13.20 2.63 -19.77
N LYS A 219 14.52 2.83 -19.77
CA LYS A 219 15.36 2.57 -18.61
C LYS A 219 14.94 3.46 -17.44
N THR A 220 14.73 2.87 -16.27
CA THR A 220 14.61 3.63 -15.03
C THR A 220 15.96 4.28 -14.71
N ILE A 221 16.01 5.61 -14.61
CA ILE A 221 17.26 6.33 -14.29
C ILE A 221 17.66 6.00 -12.85
N VAL A 222 18.69 5.18 -12.68
CA VAL A 222 19.29 4.83 -11.38
C VAL A 222 20.63 5.54 -11.21
N PHE A 223 20.76 6.35 -10.15
CA PHE A 223 22.00 7.01 -9.76
C PHE A 223 22.79 6.10 -8.82
N TYR A 224 23.92 5.57 -9.30
CA TYR A 224 24.87 4.87 -8.44
C TYR A 224 25.85 5.86 -7.82
N TYR A 225 25.80 6.04 -6.49
CA TYR A 225 26.87 6.75 -5.78
C TYR A 225 28.13 5.88 -5.80
N LYS A 226 29.23 6.42 -6.31
CA LYS A 226 30.55 5.78 -6.14
C LYS A 226 30.83 5.68 -4.64
N LYS A 227 31.10 4.46 -4.17
CA LYS A 227 31.67 4.24 -2.83
C LYS A 227 33.07 4.81 -2.75
#